data_AF-Q4Q5C8-F1
#
_entry.id   AF-Q4Q5C8-F1
#
_cell.length_a   1.000
_cell.length_b   1.000
_cell.length_c   1.000
_cell.angle_alpha   90.00
_cell.angle_beta   90.00
_cell.angle_gamma   90.00
#
_symmetry.space_group_name_H-M   'P 1'
#
loop_
_entity.id
_entity.type
_entity.pdbx_description
1 polymer ?
#
loop_
_entity_poly.entity_id
_entity_poly.type
_entity_poly.pdbx_seq_one_letter_code
_entity_poly.pdbx_strand_id
1 'polypeptide(L)'
;MVIVRGQDGCAYRRSVQVFFVNERAQFLLCQPAGTSNVKFRQTVQGGSEGDESPQKTAQRETWEEIGVDLDKDATFLCEVHPSAAVSGEHGQAEDVRNEKNEIVSERRKEFRYKSKTWRKLGISGQELYPLLYLLKSEKLRHVDTLGSKRGVRTEFWSVAWGSLADLAEKAPPRKRAVMRSVCNAVAAAAMPLLELRGYPTSGSTNLISRAQTAV
;
A
#
# COMPACT_ATOMS: atom_id res chain seq x y z
N MET A 1 -17.61 6.44 -2.14
CA MET A 1 -16.51 5.58 -2.66
C MET A 1 -15.98 6.22 -3.93
N VAL A 2 -14.67 6.39 -4.02
CA VAL A 2 -14.02 6.90 -5.24
C VAL A 2 -13.75 5.76 -6.22
N ILE A 3 -14.10 5.96 -7.49
CA ILE A 3 -13.93 4.99 -8.57
C ILE A 3 -12.93 5.52 -9.59
N VAL A 4 -12.01 4.66 -10.00
CA VAL A 4 -11.08 4.87 -11.10
C VAL A 4 -11.44 3.94 -12.24
N ARG A 5 -11.47 4.46 -13.46
CA ARG A 5 -11.69 3.71 -14.69
C ARG A 5 -10.36 3.35 -15.33
N GLY A 6 -10.23 2.09 -15.73
CA GLY A 6 -9.21 1.71 -16.70
C GLY A 6 -9.60 2.12 -18.12
N GLN A 7 -8.63 2.18 -19.03
CA GLN A 7 -8.85 2.31 -20.47
C GLN A 7 -9.70 1.16 -21.04
N ASP A 8 -9.70 0.01 -20.37
CA ASP A 8 -10.57 -1.13 -20.66
C ASP A 8 -12.04 -0.91 -20.22
N GLY A 9 -12.37 0.24 -19.64
CA GLY A 9 -13.69 0.58 -19.12
C GLY A 9 -14.02 -0.04 -17.76
N CYS A 10 -13.15 -0.88 -17.21
CA CYS A 10 -13.38 -1.49 -15.90
C CYS A 10 -13.34 -0.44 -14.79
N ALA A 11 -14.27 -0.54 -13.83
CA ALA A 11 -14.25 0.24 -12.60
C ALA A 11 -13.41 -0.44 -11.53
N TYR A 12 -12.57 0.34 -10.86
CA TYR A 12 -11.78 -0.06 -9.71
C TYR A 12 -12.03 0.91 -8.56
N ARG A 13 -12.25 0.39 -7.35
CA ARG A 13 -12.28 1.23 -6.15
C ARG A 13 -10.88 1.79 -5.89
N ARG A 14 -10.75 3.10 -5.75
CA ARG A 14 -9.49 3.72 -5.31
C ARG A 14 -9.21 3.32 -3.87
N SER A 15 -8.08 2.66 -3.64
CA SER A 15 -7.71 2.18 -2.30
C SER A 15 -6.27 2.53 -1.98
N VAL A 16 -6.02 3.02 -0.78
CA VAL A 16 -4.66 3.32 -0.32
C VAL A 16 -4.02 2.06 0.20
N GLN A 17 -2.69 2.03 0.19
CA GLN A 17 -1.94 0.96 0.82
C GLN A 17 -0.78 1.57 1.61
N VAL A 18 -0.82 1.47 2.93
CA VAL A 18 0.15 2.19 3.77
C VAL A 18 1.35 1.30 4.08
N PHE A 19 2.53 1.75 3.68
CA PHE A 19 3.80 1.11 3.99
C PHE A 19 4.53 1.92 5.05
N PHE A 20 4.90 1.26 6.14
CA PHE A 20 5.81 1.82 7.13
C PHE A 20 7.15 1.11 7.00
N VAL A 21 8.22 1.88 6.86
CA VAL A 21 9.60 1.41 6.96
C VAL A 21 10.23 1.99 8.22
N ASN A 22 11.08 1.23 8.91
CA ASN A 22 11.82 1.71 10.07
C ASN A 22 13.28 2.06 9.72
N GLU A 23 14.02 2.57 10.70
CA GLU A 23 15.45 2.90 10.60
C GLU A 23 16.37 1.70 10.36
N ARG A 24 15.83 0.47 10.37
CA ARG A 24 16.55 -0.79 10.09
C ARG A 24 16.16 -1.40 8.75
N ALA A 25 15.45 -0.62 7.91
CA ALA A 25 14.91 -1.05 6.63
C ALA A 25 13.95 -2.26 6.69
N GLN A 26 13.27 -2.42 7.83
CA GLN A 26 12.19 -3.40 7.99
C GLN A 26 10.84 -2.72 7.79
N PHE A 27 9.85 -3.48 7.34
CA PHE A 27 8.52 -3.01 7.02
C PHE A 27 7.50 -3.53 8.02
N LEU A 28 6.52 -2.70 8.39
CA LEU A 28 5.45 -3.12 9.30
C LEU A 28 4.48 -4.03 8.56
N LEU A 29 4.47 -5.31 8.94
CA LEU A 29 3.61 -6.33 8.38
C LEU A 29 2.49 -6.65 9.37
N CYS A 30 1.26 -6.70 8.87
CA CYS A 30 0.08 -6.98 9.67
C CYS A 30 -0.44 -8.40 9.35
N GLN A 31 -0.81 -9.15 10.39
CA GLN A 31 -1.48 -10.43 10.26
C GLN A 31 -3.00 -10.21 10.25
N PRO A 32 -3.72 -10.53 9.16
CA PRO A 32 -5.17 -10.36 9.11
C PRO A 32 -5.87 -11.17 10.20
N ALA A 33 -6.95 -10.61 10.76
CA ALA A 33 -7.79 -11.30 11.72
C ALA A 33 -8.44 -12.56 11.10
N GLY A 34 -8.65 -13.59 11.92
CA GLY A 34 -9.26 -14.86 11.53
C GLY A 34 -8.28 -16.03 11.52
N THR A 35 -8.71 -17.17 12.06
CA THR A 35 -7.87 -18.36 12.26
C THR A 35 -7.27 -18.91 10.96
N SER A 36 -7.99 -18.79 9.84
CA SER A 36 -7.53 -19.21 8.52
C SER A 36 -6.46 -18.29 7.90
N ASN A 37 -6.21 -17.12 8.52
CA ASN A 37 -5.34 -16.07 7.97
C ASN A 37 -3.98 -15.96 8.66
N VAL A 38 -3.68 -16.82 9.64
CA VAL A 38 -2.45 -16.73 10.47
C VAL A 38 -1.15 -16.70 9.67
N LYS A 39 -1.13 -17.36 8.51
CA LYS A 39 0.04 -17.43 7.62
C LYS A 39 0.16 -16.21 6.69
N PHE A 40 -0.85 -15.36 6.62
CA PHE A 40 -0.86 -14.25 5.68
C PHE A 40 -0.26 -12.98 6.29
N ARG A 41 0.27 -12.15 5.41
CA ARG A 41 0.79 -10.82 5.70
C ARG A 41 0.13 -9.83 4.76
N GLN A 42 -0.26 -8.69 5.28
CA GLN A 42 -0.69 -7.54 4.48
C GLN A 42 -0.27 -6.25 5.19
N THR A 43 -0.50 -5.14 4.53
CA THR A 43 -0.38 -3.80 5.11
C THR A 43 -1.78 -3.27 5.44
N VAL A 44 -1.82 -2.15 6.16
CA VAL A 44 -3.03 -1.32 6.27
C VAL A 44 -3.49 -0.95 4.86
N GLN A 45 -4.78 -1.16 4.58
CA GLN A 45 -5.35 -0.90 3.26
C GLN A 45 -6.86 -0.75 3.34
N GLY A 46 -7.33 0.46 3.07
CA GLY A 46 -8.74 0.67 2.78
C GLY A 46 -8.92 1.64 1.63
N GLY A 47 -10.12 2.19 1.47
CA GLY A 47 -10.38 2.92 0.24
C GLY A 47 -11.21 4.15 0.43
N SER A 48 -11.04 5.05 -0.54
CA SER A 48 -11.41 6.43 -0.37
C SER A 48 -12.91 6.63 -0.41
N GLU A 49 -13.35 7.55 0.44
CA GLU A 49 -14.73 7.98 0.56
C GLU A 49 -14.88 9.46 0.19
N GLY A 50 -16.06 9.83 -0.30
CA GLY A 50 -16.34 11.19 -0.80
C GLY A 50 -15.20 11.76 -1.64
N ASP A 51 -14.66 12.88 -1.15
CA ASP A 51 -13.63 13.67 -1.81
C ASP A 51 -12.27 13.55 -1.08
N GLU A 52 -12.08 12.49 -0.28
CA GLU A 52 -10.82 12.25 0.43
C GLU A 52 -9.65 12.25 -0.56
N SER A 53 -8.49 12.78 -0.16
CA SER A 53 -7.24 12.49 -0.87
C SER A 53 -6.70 11.12 -0.44
N PRO A 54 -5.80 10.49 -1.20
CA PRO A 54 -5.09 9.29 -0.72
C PRO A 54 -4.45 9.48 0.66
N GLN A 55 -3.90 10.67 0.95
CA GLN A 55 -3.33 10.98 2.27
C GLN A 55 -4.38 10.94 3.39
N LYS A 56 -5.54 11.58 3.19
CA LYS A 56 -6.63 11.56 4.18
C LYS A 56 -7.19 10.16 4.39
N THR A 57 -7.37 9.40 3.31
CA THR A 57 -7.78 7.99 3.42
C THR A 57 -6.74 7.20 4.23
N ALA A 58 -5.44 7.39 3.99
CA ALA A 58 -4.41 6.68 4.76
C ALA A 58 -4.37 7.05 6.25
N GLN A 59 -4.57 8.32 6.60
CA GLN A 59 -4.70 8.75 7.99
C GLN A 59 -5.87 8.03 8.68
N ARG A 60 -7.05 8.02 8.06
CA ARG A 60 -8.24 7.37 8.60
C ARG A 60 -8.04 5.86 8.76
N GLU A 61 -7.65 5.17 7.70
CA GLU A 61 -7.51 3.70 7.70
C GLU A 61 -6.41 3.25 8.68
N THR A 62 -5.29 3.99 8.78
CA THR A 62 -4.22 3.69 9.73
C THR A 62 -4.69 3.85 11.17
N TRP A 63 -5.39 4.94 11.48
CA TRP A 63 -5.95 5.16 12.81
C TRP A 63 -6.97 4.08 13.16
N GLU A 64 -7.92 3.80 12.28
CA GLU A 64 -8.98 2.80 12.48
C GLU A 64 -8.39 1.40 12.69
N GLU A 65 -7.52 0.95 11.79
CA GLU A 65 -7.04 -0.44 11.77
C GLU A 65 -5.97 -0.72 12.82
N ILE A 66 -5.05 0.22 13.08
CA ILE A 66 -3.87 -0.01 13.94
C ILE A 66 -3.59 1.09 14.97
N GLY A 67 -4.43 2.12 15.06
CA GLY A 67 -4.32 3.17 16.09
C GLY A 67 -3.12 4.11 15.96
N VAL A 68 -2.41 4.08 14.83
CA VAL A 68 -1.26 4.98 14.61
C VAL A 68 -1.75 6.32 14.06
N ASP A 69 -1.32 7.42 14.70
CA ASP A 69 -1.55 8.78 14.22
C ASP A 69 -0.42 9.18 13.27
N LEU A 70 -0.70 9.19 11.97
CA LEU A 70 0.32 9.46 10.95
C LEU A 70 1.01 10.82 11.13
N ASP A 71 0.30 11.83 11.62
CA ASP A 71 0.84 13.20 11.74
C ASP A 71 1.80 13.32 12.94
N LYS A 72 1.65 12.45 13.95
CA LYS A 72 2.48 12.47 15.16
C LYS A 72 3.54 11.38 15.22
N ASP A 73 3.28 10.24 14.59
CA ASP A 73 4.10 9.04 14.76
C ASP A 73 4.94 8.70 13.54
N ALA A 74 4.55 9.17 12.36
CA ALA A 74 5.19 8.81 11.11
C ALA A 74 5.68 10.05 10.33
N THR A 75 6.63 9.85 9.44
CA THR A 75 7.07 10.86 8.47
C THR A 75 6.73 10.39 7.08
N PHE A 76 5.90 11.14 6.36
CA PHE A 76 5.63 10.83 4.96
C PHE A 76 6.92 10.92 4.13
N LEU A 77 7.20 9.88 3.36
CA LEU A 77 8.38 9.80 2.50
C LEU A 77 8.00 10.12 1.05
N CYS A 78 7.07 9.35 0.48
CA CYS A 78 6.57 9.57 -0.87
C CYS A 78 5.32 8.72 -1.17
N GLU A 79 4.62 9.08 -2.23
CA GLU A 79 3.68 8.20 -2.91
C GLU A 79 4.46 7.29 -3.86
N VAL A 80 4.17 6.00 -3.82
CA VAL A 80 4.86 5.01 -4.67
C VAL A 80 4.07 4.84 -5.96
N HIS A 81 4.80 4.92 -7.07
CA HIS A 81 4.27 4.74 -8.42
C HIS A 81 4.87 3.49 -9.06
N PRO A 82 4.17 2.82 -10.00
CA PRO A 82 4.77 1.75 -10.77
C PRO A 82 5.98 2.25 -11.56
N SER A 83 6.97 1.39 -11.79
CA SER A 83 8.23 1.77 -12.47
C SER A 83 7.97 2.41 -13.84
N ALA A 84 6.98 1.93 -14.60
CA ALA A 84 6.58 2.49 -15.89
C ALA A 84 6.04 3.93 -15.82
N ALA A 85 5.57 4.38 -14.65
CA ALA A 85 5.06 5.73 -14.43
C ALA A 85 6.16 6.75 -14.09
N VAL A 86 7.36 6.29 -13.69
CA VAL A 86 8.52 7.15 -13.38
C VAL A 86 9.25 7.59 -14.66
N SER A 87 9.11 6.83 -15.75
CA SER A 87 9.70 7.13 -17.05
C SER A 87 8.94 8.18 -17.87
N GLY A 88 7.75 8.58 -17.42
CA GLY A 88 7.03 9.73 -17.98
C GLY A 88 7.46 11.00 -17.27
N GLU A 89 7.75 12.06 -18.04
CA GLU A 89 8.24 13.36 -17.55
C GLU A 89 7.48 13.90 -16.33
N HIS A 90 8.22 14.71 -15.54
CA HIS A 90 7.75 15.49 -14.39
C HIS A 90 6.30 15.98 -14.52
N GLY A 91 5.47 15.67 -13.52
CA GLY A 91 4.20 16.35 -13.35
C GLY A 91 3.37 15.70 -12.25
N GLN A 92 2.91 16.51 -11.30
CA GLN A 92 1.69 16.21 -10.56
C GLN A 92 0.60 15.98 -11.60
N ALA A 93 0.35 14.73 -11.97
CA ALA A 93 -0.66 14.43 -12.95
C ALA A 93 -2.00 14.58 -12.27
N GLU A 94 -2.69 15.67 -12.57
CA GLU A 94 -4.10 15.82 -12.27
C GLU A 94 -4.85 14.56 -12.73
N ASP A 95 -5.83 14.15 -11.93
CA ASP A 95 -6.73 13.05 -12.27
C ASP A 95 -7.32 13.32 -13.67
N VAL A 96 -6.89 12.55 -14.67
CA VAL A 96 -7.46 12.67 -16.03
C VAL A 96 -8.91 12.25 -15.94
N ARG A 97 -9.83 13.15 -16.26
CA ARG A 97 -11.26 12.85 -16.24
C ARG A 97 -11.80 12.58 -17.64
N ASN A 98 -12.68 11.60 -17.77
CA ASN A 98 -13.41 11.39 -19.02
C ASN A 98 -14.58 12.37 -19.17
N GLU A 99 -15.28 12.29 -20.30
CA GLU A 99 -16.48 13.11 -20.59
C GLU A 99 -17.61 12.96 -19.55
N LYS A 100 -17.60 11.88 -18.76
CA LYS A 100 -18.54 11.62 -17.66
C LYS A 100 -18.02 12.12 -16.31
N ASN A 101 -16.94 12.90 -16.31
CA ASN A 101 -16.28 13.41 -15.11
C ASN A 101 -15.74 12.29 -14.19
N GLU A 102 -15.47 11.09 -14.72
CA GLU A 102 -14.88 9.97 -13.97
C GLU A 102 -13.36 10.00 -14.05
N ILE A 103 -12.68 9.67 -12.97
CA ILE A 103 -11.21 9.53 -12.94
C ILE A 103 -10.80 8.35 -13.83
N VAL A 104 -9.90 8.58 -14.77
CA VAL A 104 -9.29 7.57 -15.64
C VAL A 104 -7.80 7.50 -15.34
N SER A 105 -7.30 6.29 -15.11
CA SER A 105 -5.88 6.04 -14.87
C SER A 105 -5.46 4.85 -15.70
N GLU A 106 -4.24 4.84 -16.20
CA GLU A 106 -3.55 3.62 -16.64
C GLU A 106 -2.14 3.49 -16.05
N ARG A 107 -1.64 4.58 -15.47
CA ARG A 107 -0.33 4.63 -14.82
C ARG A 107 -0.21 3.62 -13.69
N ARG A 108 -1.35 3.25 -13.06
CA ARG A 108 -1.44 2.32 -11.93
C ARG A 108 -1.99 0.94 -12.29
N LYS A 109 -2.04 0.56 -13.58
CA LYS A 109 -2.60 -0.73 -14.01
C LYS A 109 -1.96 -1.94 -13.31
N GLU A 110 -0.65 -1.88 -13.04
CA GLU A 110 0.12 -2.92 -12.35
C GLU A 110 -0.22 -3.03 -10.86
N PHE A 111 -0.85 -2.00 -10.30
CA PHE A 111 -1.28 -1.92 -8.90
C PHE A 111 -2.77 -2.25 -8.74
N ARG A 112 -3.39 -2.85 -9.76
CA ARG A 112 -4.78 -3.31 -9.71
C ARG A 112 -4.87 -4.78 -9.33
N TYR A 113 -5.90 -5.13 -8.57
CA TYR A 113 -6.29 -6.53 -8.39
C TYR A 113 -7.80 -6.71 -8.44
N LYS A 114 -8.23 -7.85 -8.99
CA LYS A 114 -9.66 -8.19 -9.09
C LYS A 114 -10.21 -8.59 -7.73
N SER A 115 -11.41 -8.11 -7.41
CA SER A 115 -12.14 -8.51 -6.21
C SER A 115 -13.58 -8.88 -6.54
N LYS A 116 -14.13 -9.85 -5.81
CA LYS A 116 -15.54 -10.23 -5.95
C LYS A 116 -16.47 -9.41 -5.05
N THR A 117 -15.92 -8.72 -4.05
CA THR A 117 -16.68 -8.00 -3.01
C THR A 117 -17.66 -6.99 -3.62
N TRP A 118 -17.24 -6.28 -4.67
CA TRP A 118 -17.98 -5.15 -5.24
C TRP A 118 -18.57 -5.43 -6.62
N ARG A 119 -18.58 -6.70 -7.05
CA ARG A 119 -19.03 -7.09 -8.39
C ARG A 119 -20.48 -6.70 -8.66
N LYS A 120 -21.34 -6.78 -7.64
CA LYS A 120 -22.77 -6.38 -7.74
C LYS A 120 -22.94 -4.88 -8.02
N LEU A 121 -21.93 -4.06 -7.71
CA LEU A 121 -21.91 -2.62 -7.98
C LEU A 121 -21.18 -2.30 -9.30
N GLY A 122 -20.90 -3.30 -10.14
CA GLY A 122 -20.16 -3.10 -11.40
C GLY A 122 -18.66 -2.81 -11.22
N ILE A 123 -18.09 -3.05 -10.03
CA ILE A 123 -16.69 -2.78 -9.73
C ILE A 123 -15.88 -4.08 -9.84
N SER A 124 -14.86 -4.04 -10.70
CA SER A 124 -13.99 -5.16 -11.06
C SER A 124 -12.97 -5.50 -9.96
N GLY A 125 -12.59 -4.53 -9.15
CA GLY A 125 -11.54 -4.70 -8.17
C GLY A 125 -11.13 -3.40 -7.47
N GLN A 126 -9.86 -3.33 -7.11
CA GLN A 126 -9.27 -2.15 -6.49
C GLN A 126 -8.02 -1.72 -7.25
N GLU A 127 -7.77 -0.41 -7.29
CA GLU A 127 -6.52 0.20 -7.74
C GLU A 127 -5.81 0.75 -6.50
N LEU A 128 -4.57 0.30 -6.28
CA LEU A 128 -3.80 0.63 -5.08
C LEU A 128 -2.97 1.91 -5.25
N TYR A 129 -2.97 2.73 -4.20
CA TYR A 129 -2.19 3.95 -4.04
C TYR A 129 -1.25 3.73 -2.86
N PRO A 130 -0.07 3.13 -3.07
CA PRO A 130 0.84 2.85 -1.99
C PRO A 130 1.50 4.12 -1.50
N LEU A 131 1.47 4.35 -0.19
CA LEU A 131 2.05 5.52 0.47
C LEU A 131 3.11 5.04 1.45
N LEU A 132 4.32 5.58 1.31
CA LEU A 132 5.47 5.17 2.10
C LEU A 132 5.72 6.19 3.22
N TYR A 133 5.88 5.67 4.43
CA TYR A 133 6.17 6.44 5.64
C TYR A 133 7.37 5.85 6.37
N LEU A 134 8.15 6.71 7.01
CA LEU A 134 9.12 6.32 8.03
C LEU A 134 8.40 6.26 9.38
N LEU A 135 8.43 5.10 10.03
CA LEU A 135 7.94 4.88 11.39
C LEU A 135 9.07 4.23 12.19
N LYS A 136 9.66 4.99 13.13
CA LYS A 136 10.77 4.49 13.94
C LYS A 136 10.32 3.27 14.75
N SER A 137 11.21 2.29 14.92
CA SER A 137 10.88 1.04 15.64
C SER A 137 10.30 1.27 17.04
N GLU A 138 10.76 2.32 17.73
CA GLU A 138 10.29 2.72 19.07
C GLU A 138 8.80 3.11 19.11
N LYS A 139 8.23 3.52 17.97
CA LYS A 139 6.81 3.90 17.82
C LYS A 139 5.90 2.69 17.66
N LEU A 140 6.44 1.46 17.57
CA LEU A 140 5.63 0.24 17.56
C LEU A 140 4.74 0.13 18.80
N ARG A 141 5.16 0.73 19.93
CA ARG A 141 4.36 0.81 21.17
C ARG A 141 3.05 1.60 21.03
N HIS A 142 2.90 2.41 19.99
CA HIS A 142 1.65 3.14 19.69
C HIS A 142 0.70 2.33 18.81
N VAL A 143 1.16 1.20 18.26
CA VAL A 143 0.31 0.32 17.46
C VAL A 143 -0.63 -0.46 18.37
N ASP A 144 -1.93 -0.35 18.11
CA ASP A 144 -2.98 -1.11 18.77
C ASP A 144 -3.93 -1.69 17.72
N THR A 145 -3.93 -3.01 17.56
CA THR A 145 -4.80 -3.71 16.59
C THR A 145 -6.24 -3.90 17.08
N LEU A 146 -6.56 -3.51 18.32
CA LEU A 146 -7.92 -3.62 18.87
C LEU A 146 -8.84 -2.53 18.32
N GLY A 147 -9.34 -2.75 17.10
CA GLY A 147 -10.30 -1.86 16.44
C GLY A 147 -11.53 -1.51 17.29
N SER A 148 -11.97 -2.40 18.18
CA SER A 148 -13.12 -2.16 19.07
C SER A 148 -12.96 -0.94 19.98
N LYS A 149 -11.73 -0.60 20.40
CA LYS A 149 -11.45 0.62 21.17
C LYS A 149 -11.72 1.91 20.38
N ARG A 150 -11.75 1.80 19.05
CA ARG A 150 -11.98 2.89 18.09
C ARG A 150 -13.34 2.79 17.41
N GLY A 151 -14.21 1.88 17.86
CA GLY A 151 -15.55 1.71 17.29
C GLY A 151 -15.57 1.01 15.91
N VAL A 152 -14.47 0.37 15.51
CA VAL A 152 -14.35 -0.34 14.22
C VAL A 152 -14.10 -1.83 14.42
N ARG A 153 -14.32 -2.62 13.37
CA ARG A 153 -14.01 -4.04 13.40
C ARG A 153 -12.49 -4.23 13.43
N THR A 154 -12.03 -5.16 14.26
CA THR A 154 -10.62 -5.60 14.24
C THR A 154 -10.27 -6.27 12.90
N GLU A 155 -9.38 -5.61 12.15
CA GLU A 155 -8.85 -6.09 10.87
C GLU A 155 -7.61 -6.97 11.04
N PHE A 156 -6.83 -6.73 12.11
CA PHE A 156 -5.55 -7.39 12.35
C PHE A 156 -5.48 -8.01 13.73
N TRP A 157 -4.77 -9.13 13.84
CA TRP A 157 -4.47 -9.73 15.15
C TRP A 157 -3.12 -9.30 15.70
N SER A 158 -2.13 -9.13 14.84
CA SER A 158 -0.79 -8.76 15.25
C SER A 158 -0.08 -7.97 14.16
N VAL A 159 0.97 -7.27 14.57
CA VAL A 159 1.91 -6.58 13.69
C VAL A 159 3.33 -7.02 14.02
N ALA A 160 4.22 -6.99 13.04
CA ALA A 160 5.63 -7.25 13.23
C ALA A 160 6.46 -6.51 12.17
N TRP A 161 7.69 -6.15 12.52
CA TRP A 161 8.68 -5.73 11.54
C TRP A 161 9.16 -6.94 10.73
N GLY A 162 9.16 -6.83 9.40
CA GLY A 162 9.54 -7.89 8.48
C GLY A 162 10.08 -7.38 7.15
N SER A 163 10.22 -8.25 6.16
CA SER A 163 10.73 -7.90 4.84
C SER A 163 9.60 -7.78 3.81
N LEU A 164 9.84 -7.01 2.74
CA LEU A 164 8.92 -6.95 1.60
C LEU A 164 8.78 -8.29 0.86
N ALA A 165 9.81 -9.14 0.93
CA ALA A 165 9.76 -10.50 0.40
C ALA A 165 8.75 -11.36 1.17
N ASP A 166 8.79 -11.30 2.51
CA ASP A 166 7.81 -11.99 3.37
C ASP A 166 6.38 -11.51 3.06
N LEU A 167 6.21 -10.18 2.91
CA LEU A 167 4.93 -9.59 2.53
C LEU A 167 4.43 -10.11 1.16
N ALA A 168 5.30 -10.15 0.15
CA ALA A 168 4.92 -10.58 -1.20
C ALA A 168 4.59 -12.09 -1.25
N GLU A 169 5.36 -12.93 -0.57
CA GLU A 169 5.16 -14.38 -0.52
C GLU A 169 3.89 -14.75 0.26
N LYS A 170 3.73 -14.15 1.43
CA LYS A 170 2.62 -14.42 2.36
C LYS A 170 1.42 -13.52 2.14
N ALA A 171 1.38 -12.74 1.07
CA ALA A 171 0.17 -12.02 0.67
C ALA A 171 -1.03 -12.98 0.51
N PRO A 172 -2.26 -12.55 0.87
CA PRO A 172 -3.46 -13.31 0.55
C PRO A 172 -3.50 -13.70 -0.94
N PRO A 173 -3.95 -14.92 -1.32
CA PRO A 173 -3.77 -15.45 -2.67
C PRO A 173 -4.24 -14.52 -3.80
N ARG A 174 -5.33 -13.78 -3.58
CA ARG A 174 -5.89 -12.84 -4.58
C ARG A 174 -5.04 -11.58 -4.78
N LYS A 175 -4.23 -11.20 -3.79
CA LYS A 175 -3.36 -10.03 -3.81
C LYS A 175 -1.91 -10.39 -4.18
N ARG A 176 -1.52 -11.67 -4.20
CA ARG A 176 -0.12 -12.09 -4.37
C ARG A 176 0.55 -11.53 -5.63
N ALA A 177 -0.14 -11.53 -6.76
CA ALA A 177 0.40 -10.99 -8.01
C ALA A 177 0.68 -9.48 -7.90
N VAL A 178 -0.32 -8.69 -7.49
CA VAL A 178 -0.16 -7.24 -7.31
C VAL A 178 0.88 -6.89 -6.24
N MET A 179 0.96 -7.69 -5.17
CA MET A 179 1.91 -7.44 -4.09
C MET A 179 3.37 -7.58 -4.51
N ARG A 180 3.69 -8.44 -5.48
CA ARG A 180 5.06 -8.49 -6.02
C ARG A 180 5.42 -7.17 -6.72
N SER A 181 4.54 -6.67 -7.56
CA SER A 181 4.74 -5.39 -8.27
C SER A 181 4.83 -4.22 -7.30
N VAL A 182 3.92 -4.13 -6.33
CA VAL A 182 3.93 -3.07 -5.32
C VAL A 182 5.19 -3.15 -4.46
N CYS A 183 5.55 -4.32 -3.93
CA CYS A 183 6.74 -4.47 -3.10
C CYS A 183 8.03 -4.10 -3.87
N ASN A 184 8.15 -4.45 -5.15
CA ASN A 184 9.30 -4.03 -5.97
C ASN A 184 9.38 -2.51 -6.10
N ALA A 185 8.26 -1.84 -6.37
CA ALA A 185 8.21 -0.38 -6.47
C ALA A 185 8.49 0.31 -5.12
N VAL A 186 7.96 -0.25 -4.02
CA VAL A 186 8.22 0.25 -2.66
C VAL A 186 9.69 0.12 -2.31
N ALA A 187 10.33 -1.00 -2.64
CA ALA A 187 11.76 -1.19 -2.41
C ALA A 187 12.60 -0.13 -3.17
N ALA A 188 12.29 0.07 -4.46
CA ALA A 188 12.96 1.06 -5.31
C ALA A 188 12.76 2.50 -4.78
N ALA A 189 11.60 2.82 -4.22
CA ALA A 189 11.33 4.13 -3.62
C ALA A 189 11.99 4.31 -2.25
N ALA A 190 12.02 3.26 -1.41
CA ALA A 190 12.52 3.35 -0.04
C ALA A 190 14.03 3.42 0.03
N MET A 191 14.76 2.65 -0.78
CA MET A 191 16.23 2.52 -0.65
C MET A 191 16.97 3.86 -0.72
N PRO A 192 16.77 4.71 -1.76
CA PRO A 192 17.48 6.00 -1.83
C PRO A 192 17.13 6.94 -0.66
N LEU A 193 15.89 6.87 -0.17
CA LEU A 193 15.42 7.72 0.93
C LEU A 193 15.99 7.29 2.28
N LEU A 194 16.26 6.00 2.48
CA LEU A 194 16.93 5.48 3.67
C LEU A 194 18.42 5.81 3.65
N GLU A 195 19.08 5.65 2.49
CA GLU A 195 20.50 5.98 2.31
C GLU A 195 20.78 7.47 2.56
N LEU A 196 19.94 8.35 2.02
CA LEU A 196 20.01 9.79 2.25
C LEU A 196 19.92 10.15 3.74
N ARG A 197 19.27 9.31 4.55
CA ARG A 197 19.11 9.48 6.01
C ARG A 197 20.17 8.75 6.83
N GLY A 198 21.13 8.09 6.18
CA GLY A 198 22.19 7.32 6.84
C GLY A 198 21.72 6.01 7.49
N TYR A 199 20.56 5.48 7.07
CA TYR A 199 20.05 4.21 7.58
C TYR A 199 20.60 3.03 6.78
N PRO A 200 20.90 1.89 7.44
CA PRO A 200 21.41 0.71 6.75
C PRO A 200 20.36 0.15 5.78
N THR A 201 20.78 -0.13 4.55
CA THR A 201 19.93 -0.77 3.53
C THR A 201 20.08 -2.28 3.45
N SER A 202 21.04 -2.87 4.18
CA SER A 202 21.34 -4.31 4.17
C SER A 202 20.20 -5.19 4.70
N GLY A 203 19.23 -4.63 5.44
CA GLY A 203 18.01 -5.31 5.86
C GLY A 203 16.93 -5.41 4.77
N SER A 204 17.12 -4.74 3.63
CA SER A 204 16.08 -4.50 2.61
C SER A 204 15.90 -5.62 1.58
N THR A 205 16.80 -6.60 1.50
CA THR A 205 16.88 -7.49 0.33
C THR A 205 16.37 -8.89 0.58
N ASN A 206 15.21 -9.20 -0.02
CA ASN A 206 14.93 -10.50 -0.67
C ASN A 206 13.99 -10.36 -1.88
N LEU A 207 13.99 -9.19 -2.57
CA LEU A 207 13.24 -9.01 -3.83
C LEU A 207 14.11 -8.68 -5.05
N ILE A 208 15.42 -8.47 -4.89
CA ILE A 208 16.34 -8.42 -6.04
C ILE A 208 16.72 -9.86 -6.42
N SER A 209 15.74 -10.62 -6.92
CA SER A 209 16.05 -11.69 -7.85
C SER A 209 16.53 -11.01 -9.13
N ARG A 210 17.80 -11.22 -9.47
CA ARG A 210 18.45 -10.78 -10.71
C ARG A 210 17.44 -10.77 -11.87
N ALA A 211 17.12 -9.59 -12.37
CA ALA A 211 16.78 -9.46 -13.78
C ALA A 211 18.04 -9.93 -14.52
N GLN A 212 18.04 -11.19 -14.96
CA GLN A 212 18.88 -11.62 -16.05
C GLN A 212 18.49 -10.74 -17.24
N THR A 213 19.34 -9.77 -17.55
CA THR A 213 19.51 -9.29 -18.92
C THR A 213 19.84 -10.51 -19.75
N ALA A 214 18.82 -11.06 -20.42
CA ALA A 214 19.02 -11.87 -21.59
C ALA A 214 19.53 -10.92 -22.69
N VAL A 215 20.74 -11.20 -23.14
CA VAL A 215 21.30 -10.70 -24.40
C VAL A 215 20.61 -11.42 -25.55
#